data_AF-A0AA88CKL9-F1
#
_entry.id   AF-A0AA88CKL9-F1
#
_cell.length_a   1.000
_cell.length_b   1.000
_cell.length_c   1.000
_cell.angle_alpha   90.00
_cell.angle_beta   90.00
_cell.angle_gamma   90.00
#
_symmetry.space_group_name_H-M   'P 1'
#
loop_
_entity.id
_entity.type
_entity.pdbx_description
1 polymer ?
#
loop_
_entity_poly.entity_id
_entity_poly.type
_entity_poly.pdbx_seq_one_letter_code
_entity_poly.pdbx_strand_id
1 'polypeptide(L)'
;MGPRWKGKGSAGKALGDPMSKIVFQLQSSLLESEAQALLSGSNALLVAEPQQADLLNRACFGVPISTFEKDKQWFQLGMEEAFYLSHSLKCLNILDKDKRLMAHQQLWQYMKSGKPNFPDFYKAYSHLRVKNWVVMSGVRYGVDFVAYRHHPALVH
;
A
#
# COMPACT_ATOMS: atom_id res chain seq x y z
N MET A 1 6.44 -25.32 7.53
CA MET A 1 4.96 -25.22 7.58
C MET A 1 4.48 -24.37 6.41
N GLY A 2 3.44 -24.82 5.68
CA GLY A 2 2.83 -24.06 4.58
C GLY A 2 1.78 -23.06 5.07
N PRO A 3 1.25 -22.18 4.19
CA PRO A 3 0.20 -21.23 4.54
C PRO A 3 -1.10 -21.95 4.95
N ARG A 4 -1.83 -21.38 5.92
CA ARG A 4 -3.13 -21.90 6.36
C ARG A 4 -4.25 -21.21 5.59
N TRP A 5 -4.84 -21.91 4.62
CA TRP A 5 -5.89 -21.37 3.76
C TRP A 5 -7.28 -21.40 4.43
N LYS A 6 -8.11 -20.38 4.18
CA LYS A 6 -9.45 -20.23 4.79
C LYS A 6 -10.51 -21.17 4.22
N GLY A 7 -10.33 -21.69 2.99
CA GLY A 7 -11.35 -22.51 2.34
C GLY A 7 -10.81 -23.32 1.16
N LYS A 8 -11.65 -24.25 0.68
CA LYS A 8 -11.35 -25.08 -0.50
C LYS A 8 -11.23 -24.17 -1.72
N GLY A 9 -10.09 -24.26 -2.43
CA GLY A 9 -9.81 -23.45 -3.62
C GLY A 9 -9.10 -22.11 -3.36
N SER A 10 -8.95 -21.65 -2.11
CA SER A 10 -8.22 -20.41 -1.81
C SER A 10 -6.75 -20.48 -2.26
N ALA A 11 -6.10 -21.64 -2.06
CA ALA A 11 -4.75 -21.88 -2.54
C ALA A 11 -4.65 -21.78 -4.07
N GLY A 12 -5.63 -22.34 -4.80
CA GLY A 12 -5.69 -22.26 -6.26
C GLY A 12 -5.90 -20.83 -6.77
N LYS A 13 -6.78 -20.05 -6.11
CA LYS A 13 -6.97 -18.63 -6.40
C LYS A 13 -5.68 -17.83 -6.20
N ALA A 14 -4.99 -18.04 -5.09
CA ALA A 14 -3.73 -17.37 -4.79
C ALA A 14 -2.60 -17.77 -5.77
N LEU A 15 -2.59 -19.02 -6.25
CA LEU A 15 -1.62 -19.49 -7.25
C LEU A 15 -1.89 -18.91 -8.65
N GLY A 16 -3.16 -18.82 -9.04
CA GLY A 16 -3.57 -18.24 -10.33
C GLY A 16 -3.36 -16.72 -10.42
N ASP A 17 -3.34 -16.05 -9.26
CA ASP A 17 -3.15 -14.61 -9.14
C ASP A 17 -2.15 -14.26 -8.04
N PRO A 18 -0.84 -14.52 -8.25
CA PRO A 18 0.17 -14.34 -7.22
C PRO A 18 0.38 -12.86 -6.90
N MET A 19 0.69 -12.55 -5.64
CA MET A 19 0.85 -11.16 -5.17
C MET A 19 1.90 -10.38 -5.98
N SER A 20 2.97 -11.03 -6.45
CA SER A 20 3.97 -10.40 -7.33
C SER A 20 3.37 -9.87 -8.63
N LYS A 21 2.43 -10.61 -9.23
CA LYS A 21 1.72 -10.19 -10.45
C LYS A 21 0.80 -9.01 -10.17
N ILE A 22 0.06 -9.06 -9.05
CA ILE A 22 -0.86 -7.98 -8.65
C ILE A 22 -0.07 -6.68 -8.42
N VAL A 23 1.02 -6.75 -7.67
CA VAL A 23 1.88 -5.59 -7.37
C VAL A 23 2.53 -5.04 -8.63
N PHE A 24 2.97 -5.90 -9.56
CA PHE A 24 3.51 -5.46 -10.84
C PHE A 24 2.45 -4.72 -11.69
N GLN A 25 1.24 -5.27 -11.79
CA GLN A 25 0.13 -4.62 -12.50
C GLN A 25 -0.22 -3.26 -11.87
N LEU A 26 -0.25 -3.18 -10.54
CA LEU A 26 -0.47 -1.93 -9.81
C LEU A 26 0.62 -0.91 -10.13
N GLN A 27 1.89 -1.34 -10.11
CA GLN A 27 3.03 -0.48 -10.40
C GLN A 27 2.94 0.11 -11.81
N SER A 28 2.68 -0.70 -12.83
CA SER A 28 2.52 -0.24 -14.22
C SER A 28 1.36 0.75 -14.36
N SER A 29 0.19 0.43 -13.78
CA SER A 29 -1.00 1.30 -13.89
C SER A 29 -0.82 2.66 -13.18
N LEU A 30 -0.12 2.70 -12.04
CA LEU A 30 0.18 3.95 -11.35
C LEU A 30 1.25 4.78 -12.09
N LEU A 31 2.23 4.12 -12.72
CA LEU A 31 3.23 4.78 -13.55
C LEU A 31 2.62 5.43 -14.80
N GLU A 32 1.75 4.70 -15.51
CA GLU A 32 1.12 5.18 -16.75
C GLU A 32 0.21 6.39 -16.52
N SER A 33 -0.42 6.48 -15.36
CA SER A 33 -1.31 7.59 -14.98
C SER A 33 -0.60 8.75 -14.26
N GLU A 34 0.72 8.65 -14.08
CA GLU A 34 1.51 9.57 -13.24
C GLU A 34 0.91 9.82 -11.85
N ALA A 35 0.39 8.76 -11.22
CA ALA A 35 -0.44 8.83 -10.02
C ALA A 35 0.18 9.72 -8.93
N GLN A 36 -0.68 10.56 -8.32
CA GLN A 36 -0.28 11.54 -7.31
C GLN A 36 -1.03 11.28 -6.01
N ALA A 37 -0.31 11.34 -4.88
CA ALA A 37 -0.92 11.34 -3.56
C ALA A 37 -0.57 12.61 -2.79
N LEU A 38 -1.57 13.19 -2.13
CA LEU A 38 -1.44 14.41 -1.33
C LEU A 38 -1.17 14.07 0.13
N LEU A 39 -0.10 14.61 0.72
CA LEU A 39 0.17 14.42 2.14
C LEU A 39 -0.82 15.18 3.02
N SER A 40 -1.35 14.46 4.00
CA SER A 40 -2.24 15.00 5.03
C SER A 40 -1.87 14.40 6.38
N GLY A 41 -1.03 15.13 7.13
CA GLY A 41 -0.56 14.72 8.44
C GLY A 41 0.26 13.43 8.38
N SER A 42 -0.25 12.35 8.98
CA SER A 42 0.43 11.05 8.99
C SER A 42 0.02 10.10 7.86
N ASN A 43 -0.76 10.59 6.90
CA ASN A 43 -1.27 9.79 5.79
C ASN A 43 -1.01 10.50 4.45
N ALA A 44 -1.11 9.73 3.35
CA ALA A 44 -1.19 10.27 2.00
C ALA A 44 -2.54 9.87 1.38
N LEU A 45 -3.18 10.82 0.71
CA LEU A 45 -4.46 10.61 0.02
C LEU A 45 -4.22 10.43 -1.47
N LEU A 46 -4.55 9.25 -1.98
CA LEU A 46 -4.46 8.88 -3.39
C LEU A 46 -5.86 8.83 -3.99
N VAL A 47 -6.03 9.45 -5.15
CA VAL A 47 -7.21 9.22 -6.00
C VAL A 47 -6.89 8.11 -6.98
N ALA A 48 -7.71 7.08 -7.02
CA ALA A 48 -7.51 5.91 -7.87
C ALA A 48 -8.67 5.74 -8.85
N GLU A 49 -8.33 5.40 -10.10
CA GLU A 49 -9.28 4.92 -11.09
C GLU A 49 -9.80 3.52 -10.73
N PRO A 50 -10.93 3.05 -11.30
CA PRO A 50 -11.53 1.76 -10.92
C PRO A 50 -10.57 0.56 -11.01
N GLN A 51 -9.71 0.51 -12.04
CA GLN A 51 -8.72 -0.54 -12.18
C GLN A 51 -7.63 -0.46 -11.10
N GLN A 52 -7.15 0.74 -10.80
CA GLN A 52 -6.16 0.98 -9.74
C GLN A 52 -6.75 0.65 -8.38
N ALA A 53 -8.01 1.00 -8.15
CA ALA A 53 -8.73 0.68 -6.92
C ALA A 53 -8.86 -0.83 -6.70
N ASP A 54 -9.19 -1.61 -7.74
CA ASP A 54 -9.19 -3.08 -7.67
C ASP A 54 -7.80 -3.62 -7.27
N LEU A 55 -6.74 -3.13 -7.92
CA LEU A 55 -5.37 -3.55 -7.66
C LEU A 55 -4.89 -3.14 -6.25
N LEU A 56 -5.22 -1.94 -5.78
CA LEU A 56 -4.92 -1.47 -4.43
C LEU A 56 -5.61 -2.36 -3.38
N ASN A 57 -6.88 -2.69 -3.58
CA ASN A 57 -7.62 -3.58 -2.69
C ASN A 57 -7.02 -4.99 -2.68
N ARG A 58 -6.73 -5.57 -3.85
CA ARG A 58 -6.16 -6.91 -3.98
C ARG A 58 -4.75 -7.02 -3.40
N ALA A 59 -3.94 -5.97 -3.56
CA ALA A 59 -2.60 -5.88 -2.96
C ALA A 59 -2.61 -5.39 -1.49
N CYS A 60 -3.77 -5.01 -0.98
CA CYS A 60 -3.98 -4.41 0.33
C CYS A 60 -3.03 -3.22 0.59
N PHE A 61 -3.01 -2.25 -0.32
CA PHE A 61 -2.39 -0.95 -0.09
C PHE A 61 -3.45 0.07 0.29
N GLY A 62 -3.28 0.70 1.44
CA GLY A 62 -4.18 1.72 1.94
C GLY A 62 -5.55 1.20 2.34
N VAL A 63 -6.40 2.16 2.72
CA VAL A 63 -7.79 1.94 3.10
C VAL A 63 -8.68 2.80 2.20
N PRO A 64 -9.70 2.23 1.52
CA PRO A 64 -10.62 3.01 0.72
C PRO A 64 -11.45 3.94 1.61
N ILE A 65 -11.63 5.19 1.16
CA ILE A 65 -12.50 6.18 1.78
C ILE A 65 -13.82 6.19 1.01
N SER A 66 -14.93 6.03 1.72
CA SER A 66 -16.27 6.12 1.12
C SER A 66 -16.57 7.58 0.77
N THR A 67 -16.68 7.87 -0.53
CA THR A 67 -17.06 9.19 -1.06
C THR A 67 -18.35 9.09 -1.88
N PHE A 68 -19.11 10.18 -1.96
CA PHE A 68 -20.36 10.23 -2.73
C PHE A 68 -20.15 10.35 -4.24
N GLU A 69 -18.91 10.59 -4.69
CA GLU A 69 -18.54 10.66 -6.10
C GLU A 69 -18.46 9.25 -6.71
N LYS A 70 -19.17 9.03 -7.83
CA LYS A 70 -19.32 7.70 -8.45
C LYS A 70 -18.09 7.22 -9.23
N ASP A 71 -17.25 8.14 -9.68
CA ASP A 71 -16.24 7.82 -10.72
C ASP A 71 -14.80 7.81 -10.21
N LYS A 72 -14.56 8.22 -8.95
CA LYS A 72 -13.22 8.30 -8.34
C LYS A 72 -13.25 7.75 -6.93
N GLN A 73 -12.33 6.84 -6.63
CA GLN A 73 -12.20 6.26 -5.30
C GLN A 73 -10.97 6.81 -4.60
N TRP A 74 -11.16 7.35 -3.40
CA TRP A 74 -10.07 7.83 -2.57
C TRP A 74 -9.50 6.70 -1.72
N PHE A 75 -8.18 6.66 -1.60
CA PHE A 75 -7.44 5.76 -0.74
C PHE A 75 -6.58 6.53 0.24
N GLN A 76 -6.67 6.16 1.51
CA GLN A 76 -5.76 6.62 2.54
C GLN A 76 -4.60 5.64 2.67
N LEU A 77 -3.39 6.09 2.36
CA LEU A 77 -2.15 5.35 2.53
C LEU A 77 -1.48 5.76 3.85
N GLY A 78 -0.98 4.79 4.61
CA GLY A 78 -0.06 5.06 5.71
C GLY A 78 1.30 5.55 5.20
N MET A 79 2.12 6.16 6.08
CA MET A 79 3.43 6.67 5.71
C MET A 79 4.32 5.59 5.06
N GLU A 80 4.38 4.40 5.65
CA GLU A 80 5.21 3.30 5.17
C GLU A 80 4.73 2.80 3.79
N GLU A 81 3.42 2.80 3.55
CA GLU A 81 2.83 2.42 2.27
C GLU A 81 3.13 3.45 1.19
N ALA A 82 2.86 4.73 1.48
CA ALA A 82 3.10 5.84 0.56
C ALA A 82 4.58 5.93 0.18
N PHE A 83 5.48 5.79 1.17
CA PHE A 83 6.91 5.79 0.92
C PHE A 83 7.35 4.56 0.12
N TYR A 84 6.79 3.38 0.38
CA TYR A 84 7.11 2.18 -0.40
C TYR A 84 6.70 2.32 -1.88
N LEU A 85 5.49 2.81 -2.14
CA LEU A 85 5.00 3.04 -3.51
C LEU A 85 5.86 4.10 -4.23
N SER A 86 6.25 5.17 -3.53
CA SER A 86 7.05 6.26 -4.10
C SER A 86 8.54 5.93 -4.25
N HIS A 87 9.17 5.28 -3.26
CA HIS A 87 10.61 5.03 -3.26
C HIS A 87 10.99 3.66 -3.82
N SER A 88 10.33 2.58 -3.36
CA SER A 88 10.71 1.22 -3.72
C SER A 88 10.12 0.81 -5.06
N LEU A 89 8.83 1.10 -5.28
CA LEU A 89 8.16 0.82 -6.56
C LEU A 89 8.29 1.97 -7.56
N LYS A 90 8.62 3.18 -7.10
CA LYS A 90 8.79 4.38 -7.95
C LYS A 90 7.58 4.66 -8.84
N CYS A 91 6.37 4.33 -8.38
CA CYS A 91 5.14 4.46 -9.15
C CYS A 91 4.18 5.51 -8.61
N LEU A 92 4.54 6.21 -7.53
CA LEU A 92 3.67 7.20 -6.90
C LEU A 92 4.42 8.51 -6.61
N ASN A 93 3.89 9.60 -7.13
CA ASN A 93 4.35 10.95 -6.87
C ASN A 93 3.69 11.47 -5.59
N ILE A 94 4.49 11.94 -4.62
CA ILE A 94 3.96 12.49 -3.37
C ILE A 94 4.00 14.01 -3.40
N LEU A 95 2.86 14.64 -3.19
CA LEU A 95 2.69 16.09 -3.11
C LEU A 95 2.60 16.55 -1.66
N ASP A 96 3.20 17.71 -1.37
CA ASP A 96 3.03 18.40 -0.09
C ASP A 96 1.68 19.14 0.00
N LYS A 97 1.45 19.85 1.11
CA LYS A 97 0.23 20.64 1.34
C LYS A 97 0.02 21.76 0.32
N ASP A 98 1.11 22.26 -0.26
CA ASP A 98 1.11 23.31 -1.29
C ASP A 98 1.04 22.70 -2.71
N LYS A 99 0.76 21.39 -2.82
CA LYS A 99 0.69 20.60 -4.06
C LYS A 99 2.00 20.56 -4.84
N ARG A 100 3.14 20.72 -4.17
CA ARG A 100 4.47 20.60 -4.78
C ARG A 100 4.99 19.18 -4.65
N LEU A 101 5.64 18.69 -5.70
CA LEU A 101 6.27 17.38 -5.70
C LEU A 101 7.39 17.34 -4.65
N MET A 102 7.33 16.37 -3.75
CA MET A 102 8.35 16.17 -2.74
C MET A 102 9.50 15.33 -3.27
N ALA A 103 10.71 15.85 -3.13
CA ALA A 103 11.90 15.06 -3.37
C ALA A 103 12.01 13.93 -2.32
N HIS A 104 12.63 12.82 -2.70
CA HIS A 104 12.77 11.63 -1.85
C HIS A 104 13.36 11.94 -0.46
N GLN A 105 14.40 12.78 -0.41
CA GLN A 105 15.01 13.18 0.87
C GLN A 105 14.06 14.02 1.73
N GLN A 106 13.28 14.92 1.12
CA GLN A 106 12.30 15.74 1.85
C GLN A 106 11.20 14.86 2.43
N LEU A 107 10.69 13.91 1.63
CA LEU A 107 9.67 12.95 2.07
C LEU A 107 10.17 12.09 3.24
N TRP A 108 11.40 11.59 3.16
CA TRP A 108 12.02 10.84 4.23
C TRP A 108 12.12 11.64 5.54
N GLN A 109 12.59 12.89 5.46
CA GLN A 109 12.68 13.76 6.65
C GLN A 109 11.29 14.09 7.22
N TYR A 110 10.30 14.32 6.36
CA TYR A 110 8.91 14.55 6.77
C TYR A 110 8.33 13.37 7.55
N MET A 111 8.53 12.15 7.07
CA MET A 111 8.02 10.96 7.74
C MET A 111 8.75 10.68 9.05
N LYS A 112 10.07 10.90 9.09
CA LYS A 112 10.87 10.81 10.32
C LYS A 112 10.45 11.82 11.38
N SER A 113 10.13 13.06 10.99
CA SER A 113 9.70 14.09 11.94
C SER A 113 8.28 13.84 12.45
N GLY A 114 7.39 13.29 11.61
CA GLY A 114 6.03 12.92 12.03
C GLY A 114 5.96 11.65 12.87
N LYS A 115 6.86 10.68 12.65
CA LYS A 115 6.92 9.43 13.40
C LYS A 115 8.39 9.05 13.67
N PRO A 116 8.90 9.23 14.91
CA PRO A 116 10.31 8.97 15.23
C PRO A 116 10.77 7.54 14.89
N ASN A 117 9.90 6.56 15.10
CA ASN A 117 10.19 5.14 14.81
C ASN A 117 9.96 4.77 13.33
N PHE A 118 9.62 5.73 12.46
CA PHE A 118 9.36 5.47 11.05
C PHE A 118 10.47 4.67 10.34
N PRO A 119 11.78 4.94 10.54
CA PRO A 119 12.83 4.17 9.88
C PRO A 119 12.76 2.67 10.17
N ASP A 120 12.50 2.29 11.42
CA ASP A 120 12.43 0.88 11.85
C ASP A 120 11.18 0.21 11.28
N PHE A 121 10.04 0.91 11.37
CA PHE A 121 8.77 0.43 10.83
C PHE A 121 8.84 0.26 9.32
N TYR A 122 9.40 1.24 8.60
CA TYR A 122 9.57 1.16 7.16
C TYR A 122 10.53 0.04 6.76
N LYS A 123 11.61 -0.19 7.51
CA LYS A 123 12.52 -1.31 7.26
C LYS A 123 11.80 -2.66 7.38
N ALA A 124 10.99 -2.84 8.42
CA ALA A 124 10.18 -4.04 8.59
C ALA A 124 9.12 -4.20 7.48
N TYR A 125 8.39 -3.12 7.18
CA TYR A 125 7.37 -3.07 6.15
C TYR A 125 7.92 -3.42 4.76
N SER A 126 8.98 -2.72 4.33
CA SER A 126 9.63 -2.93 3.03
C SER A 126 10.22 -4.33 2.90
N HIS A 127 10.85 -4.86 3.94
CA HIS A 127 11.39 -6.22 3.94
C HIS A 127 10.32 -7.29 3.68
N LEU A 128 9.13 -7.13 4.25
CA LEU A 128 7.99 -8.03 4.01
C LEU A 128 7.42 -7.84 2.60
N ARG A 129 7.24 -6.59 2.14
CA ARG A 129 6.70 -6.29 0.81
C ARG A 129 7.59 -6.78 -0.33
N VAL A 130 8.91 -6.68 -0.22
CA VAL A 130 9.87 -7.23 -1.21
C VAL A 130 9.74 -8.75 -1.34
N LYS A 131 9.29 -9.44 -0.28
CA LYS A 131 9.00 -10.88 -0.30
C LYS A 131 7.59 -11.20 -0.80
N ASN A 132 6.86 -10.21 -1.33
CA ASN A 132 5.48 -10.29 -1.78
C ASN A 132 4.47 -10.64 -0.68
N TRP A 133 4.78 -10.30 0.58
CA TRP A 133 3.79 -10.42 1.65
C TRP A 133 2.85 -9.21 1.63
N VAL A 134 1.60 -9.44 1.99
CA VAL A 134 0.67 -8.37 2.33
C VAL A 134 1.00 -7.90 3.74
N VAL A 135 1.15 -6.59 3.94
CA VAL A 135 1.43 -5.98 5.24
C VAL A 135 0.32 -4.97 5.54
N MET A 136 -0.42 -5.21 6.60
CA MET A 136 -1.55 -4.37 7.02
C MET A 136 -1.31 -3.83 8.44
N SER A 137 -2.02 -2.77 8.81
CA SER A 137 -2.04 -2.27 10.19
C SER A 137 -2.46 -3.36 11.18
N GLY A 138 -1.66 -3.54 12.23
CA GLY A 138 -1.92 -4.53 13.28
C GLY A 138 -2.69 -4.00 14.49
N VAL A 139 -3.16 -2.76 14.45
CA VAL A 139 -3.77 -2.07 15.62
C VAL A 139 -4.90 -2.88 16.27
N ARG A 140 -5.69 -3.61 15.47
CA ARG A 140 -6.80 -4.46 15.97
C ARG A 140 -6.33 -5.69 16.77
N TYR A 141 -5.05 -6.02 16.68
CA TYR A 141 -4.42 -7.16 17.34
C TYR A 141 -3.37 -6.73 18.38
N GLY A 142 -3.27 -5.42 18.66
CA GLY A 142 -2.29 -4.89 19.63
C GLY A 142 -0.84 -5.00 19.15
N VAL A 143 -0.60 -5.07 17.84
CA VAL A 143 0.74 -5.14 17.23
C VAL A 143 0.88 -4.09 16.13
N ASP A 144 2.11 -3.85 15.66
CA ASP A 144 2.38 -2.84 14.63
C ASP A 144 1.83 -3.25 13.26
N PHE A 145 2.16 -4.46 12.82
CA PHE A 145 1.79 -5.00 11.52
C PHE A 145 1.26 -6.43 11.62
N VAL A 146 0.35 -6.77 10.72
CA VAL A 146 -0.02 -8.15 10.42
C VAL A 146 0.40 -8.47 9.01
N ALA A 147 1.08 -9.59 8.84
CA ALA A 147 1.63 -10.01 7.56
C ALA A 147 0.94 -11.28 7.07
N TYR A 148 0.45 -11.25 5.83
CA TYR A 148 -0.21 -12.39 5.19
C TYR A 148 0.54 -12.84 3.94
N ARG A 149 0.46 -14.13 3.63
CA ARG A 149 1.05 -14.69 2.40
C ARG A 149 0.29 -14.30 1.12
N HIS A 150 -0.96 -13.87 1.26
CA HIS A 150 -1.84 -13.36 0.20
C HIS A 150 -2.96 -12.54 0.88
N HIS A 151 -3.95 -12.08 0.13
CA HIS A 151 -5.09 -11.32 0.65
C HIS A 151 -5.75 -12.04 1.85
N PRO A 152 -6.10 -11.32 2.94
CA PRO A 152 -6.66 -11.91 4.16
C PRO A 152 -7.98 -12.68 3.97
N ALA A 153 -8.67 -12.48 2.85
CA ALA A 153 -9.86 -13.28 2.51
C ALA A 153 -9.51 -14.74 2.13
N LEU A 154 -8.27 -15.01 1.71
CA LEU A 154 -7.84 -16.32 1.22
C LEU A 154 -7.05 -17.11 2.25
N VAL A 155 -6.24 -16.43 3.06
CA VAL A 155 -5.26 -17.05 3.97
C VAL A 155 -5.39 -16.47 5.38
N HIS A 156 -5.05 -17.29 6.38
CA HIS A 156 -4.85 -16.86 7.76
C HIS A 156 -3.41 -16.40 8.00
#